data_AF-A0A531KNB9-F1
#
_entry.id   AF-A0A531KNB9-F1
#
_cell.length_a   1.000
_cell.length_b   1.000
_cell.length_c   1.000
_cell.angle_alpha   90.00
_cell.angle_beta   90.00
_cell.angle_gamma   90.00
#
_symmetry.space_group_name_H-M   'P 1'
#
loop_
_entity.id
_entity.type
_entity.pdbx_description
1 polymer ?
#
loop_
_entity_poly.entity_id
_entity_poly.type
_entity_poly.pdbx_seq_one_letter_code
_entity_poly.pdbx_strand_id
1 'polypeptide(L)' 'ARSYSLKHFDGDLFLTFPDAETPDRPSGVGFDIGPDGRASAMTIEFLDDNNLGTLQHVGD' A
#
# COMPACT_ATOMS: atom_id res chain seq x y z
N ALA A 1 6.86 3.47 -15.93
CA ALA A 1 6.16 3.29 -14.64
C ALA A 1 7.17 3.44 -13.50
N ARG A 2 6.76 3.97 -12.34
CA ARG A 2 7.61 4.05 -11.14
C ARG A 2 7.26 2.88 -10.22
N SER A 3 8.27 2.25 -9.62
CA SER A 3 8.12 1.12 -8.71
C SER A 3 8.57 1.53 -7.31
N TYR A 4 7.91 0.98 -6.29
CA TYR A 4 8.24 1.21 -4.89
C TYR A 4 8.44 -0.13 -4.19
N SER A 5 9.51 -0.24 -3.40
CA SER A 5 9.73 -1.43 -2.57
C SER A 5 8.81 -1.40 -1.36
N LEU A 6 8.18 -2.54 -1.06
CA LEU A 6 7.38 -2.72 0.15
C LEU A 6 8.19 -3.47 1.21
N LYS A 7 8.21 -2.94 2.43
CA LYS A 7 8.79 -3.57 3.61
C LYS A 7 7.68 -4.04 4.53
N HIS A 8 7.64 -5.32 4.88
CA HIS A 8 6.66 -5.84 5.84
C HIS A 8 6.79 -5.12 7.19
N PHE A 9 5.66 -4.80 7.82
CA PHE A 9 5.59 -4.19 9.14
C PHE A 9 4.82 -5.07 10.12
N ASP A 10 3.51 -5.24 9.91
CA ASP A 10 2.65 -6.03 10.79
C ASP A 10 1.40 -6.53 10.05
N GLY A 11 1.09 -7.82 10.19
CA GLY A 11 -0.04 -8.46 9.49
C GLY A 11 -0.08 -8.11 8.00
N ASP A 12 -1.17 -7.45 7.60
CA ASP A 12 -1.42 -7.04 6.22
C ASP A 12 -0.94 -5.60 5.91
N LEU A 13 -0.11 -5.02 6.79
CA LEU A 13 0.46 -3.69 6.65
C LEU A 13 1.94 -3.75 6.25
N PHE A 14 2.26 -3.02 5.18
CA PHE A 14 3.59 -2.79 4.66
C PHE A 14 3.92 -1.30 4.69
N LEU A 15 5.22 -0.98 4.61
CA LEU A 15 5.73 0.38 4.50
C LEU A 15 6.41 0.57 3.14
N THR A 16 6.26 1.77 2.60
CA THR A 16 7.05 2.28 1.47
C THR A 16 7.66 3.63 1.85
N PHE A 17 8.74 4.01 1.17
CA PHE A 17 9.46 5.28 1.38
C PHE A 17 9.46 6.04 0.05
N PRO A 18 8.36 6.72 -0.29
CA PRO A 18 8.15 7.25 -1.64
C PRO A 18 8.92 8.54 -1.89
N ASP A 19 9.21 9.29 -0.82
CA ASP A 19 9.88 10.59 -0.85
C ASP A 19 11.39 10.42 -0.65
N ALA A 20 12.16 10.82 -1.65
CA ALA A 20 13.63 10.78 -1.60
C ALA A 20 14.23 11.93 -0.78
N GLU A 21 13.49 13.02 -0.57
CA GLU A 21 13.90 14.15 0.27
C GLU A 21 13.68 13.83 1.76
N THR A 22 12.68 13.00 2.07
CA THR A 22 12.43 12.48 3.43
C THR A 22 12.49 10.95 3.49
N PRO A 23 13.67 10.34 3.30
CA PRO A 23 13.81 8.88 3.17
C PRO A 23 13.48 8.10 4.46
N ASP A 24 13.45 8.77 5.60
CA ASP A 24 13.11 8.16 6.90
C ASP A 24 11.60 8.27 7.23
N ARG A 25 10.80 8.89 6.36
CA ARG A 25 9.36 9.03 6.51
C ARG A 25 8.64 7.94 5.71
N PRO A 26 8.15 6.86 6.35
CA PRO A 26 7.38 5.85 5.66
C PRO A 26 5.97 6.35 5.33
N SER A 27 5.33 5.67 4.39
CA SER A 27 3.89 5.68 4.18
C SER A 27 3.36 4.24 4.21
N GLY A 28 2.18 4.07 4.81
CA GLY A 28 1.51 2.79 4.93
C GLY A 28 0.92 2.29 3.61
N VAL A 29 1.05 0.99 3.39
CA VAL A 29 0.36 0.23 2.35
C VAL A 29 -0.35 -0.94 3.01
N GLY A 30 -1.67 -0.81 3.16
CA GLY A 30 -2.53 -1.83 3.76
C GLY A 30 -3.20 -2.70 2.70
N PHE A 31 -3.38 -3.99 3.00
CA PHE A 31 -4.11 -4.92 2.15
C PHE A 31 -5.35 -5.44 2.89
N ASP A 32 -6.50 -5.40 2.20
CA ASP A 32 -7.74 -5.99 2.72
C ASP A 32 -7.84 -7.45 2.27
N ILE A 33 -7.33 -8.35 3.11
CA ILE A 33 -7.30 -9.78 2.83
C ILE A 33 -8.66 -10.42 3.11
N GLY A 34 -9.25 -11.02 2.08
CA GLY A 34 -10.52 -11.73 2.16
C GLY A 34 -10.38 -13.15 2.75
N PRO A 35 -11.51 -13.83 3.01
CA PRO A 35 -11.52 -15.21 3.53
C PRO A 35 -10.83 -16.25 2.63
N ASP A 36 -10.62 -15.93 1.36
CA ASP A 36 -9.89 -16.75 0.38
C ASP A 36 -8.36 -16.56 0.44
N GLY A 37 -7.88 -15.72 1.36
CA GLY A 37 -6.47 -15.40 1.52
C GLY A 37 -5.92 -14.47 0.44
N ARG A 38 -6.77 -13.83 -0.37
CA ARG A 38 -6.37 -12.86 -1.39
C ARG A 38 -6.76 -11.45 -0.99
N ALA A 39 -5.94 -10.48 -1.37
CA ALA A 39 -6.30 -9.07 -1.24
C ALA A 39 -7.48 -8.76 -2.18
N SER A 40 -8.53 -8.18 -1.63
CA SER A 40 -9.66 -7.63 -2.39
C SER A 40 -9.41 -6.16 -2.74
N ALA A 41 -8.72 -5.43 -1.87
CA ALA A 41 -8.28 -4.07 -2.09
C ALA A 41 -6.90 -3.82 -1.44
N MET A 42 -6.27 -2.72 -1.85
CA MET A 42 -5.15 -2.12 -1.14
C MET A 42 -5.35 -0.63 -0.95
N THR A 43 -4.85 -0.08 0.14
CA THR A 43 -4.85 1.37 0.41
C THR A 43 -3.43 1.88 0.57
N ILE A 44 -3.08 2.90 -0.20
CA ILE A 44 -1.77 3.56 -0.21
C ILE A 44 -1.92 4.96 0.39
N GLU A 45 -1.48 5.13 1.64
CA GLU A 45 -1.77 6.30 2.47
C GLU A 45 -1.41 7.63 1.79
N PHE A 46 -0.19 7.77 1.23
CA PHE A 46 0.24 9.04 0.60
C PHE A 46 -0.54 9.42 -0.68
N LEU A 47 -1.31 8.49 -1.25
CA LEU A 47 -2.24 8.75 -2.36
C LEU A 47 -3.67 8.96 -1.86
N ASP A 48 -4.00 8.33 -0.73
CA ASP A 48 -5.35 8.33 -0.15
C ASP A 48 -5.70 9.64 0.57
N ASP A 49 -4.70 10.46 0.91
CA ASP A 49 -4.90 11.86 1.31
C ASP A 49 -5.75 12.65 0.29
N ASN A 50 -5.79 12.21 -0.97
CA ASN A 50 -6.61 12.78 -2.04
C ASN A 50 -7.78 11.86 -2.47
N ASN A 51 -8.08 10.82 -1.69
CA ASN A 51 -9.04 9.73 -2.01
C ASN A 51 -8.70 8.96 -3.30
N LEU A 52 -7.42 8.88 -3.65
CA LEU A 52 -6.94 8.19 -4.85
C LEU A 52 -6.04 6.98 -4.50
N GLY A 53 -5.95 6.62 -3.22
CA GLY A 53 -5.01 5.60 -2.74
C GLY A 53 -5.59 4.20 -2.63
N THR A 54 -6.91 4.06 -2.74
CA THR A 54 -7.57 2.75 -2.67
C THR A 54 -7.69 2.13 -4.06
N LEU A 55 -7.04 0.98 -4.25
CA LEU A 55 -7.06 0.20 -5.49
C LEU A 55 -7.83 -1.11 -5.26
N GLN A 56 -8.77 -1.41 -6.15
CA GLN A 56 -9.49 -2.68 -6.17
C GLN A 56 -8.67 -3.73 -6.91
N HIS A 57 -8.57 -4.92 -6.34
CA HIS A 57 -8.04 -6.06 -7.07
C HIS A 57 -9.09 -6.51 -8.09
N VAL A 58 -8.77 -6.31 -9.36
CA VAL A 58 -9.53 -6.89 -10.47
C VAL A 58 -8.89 -8.24 -10.76
N GLY A 59 -9.57 -9.32 -10.37
CA GLY A 59 -9.11 -10.68 -10.67
C GLY A 59 -9.05 -10.93 -12.19
N ASP A 60 -8.28 -11.94 -12.58
CA ASP A 60 -8.31 -12.52 -13.94
C ASP A 60 -9.50 -13.46 -14.13
#